data_AF-A0A6B3GRN4-F1
#
_entry.id   AF-A0A6B3GRN4-F1
#
_cell.length_a   1.000
_cell.length_b   1.000
_cell.length_c   1.000
_cell.angle_alpha   90.00
_cell.angle_beta   90.00
_cell.angle_gamma   90.00
#
_symmetry.space_group_name_H-M   'P 1'
#
loop_
_entity.id
_entity.type
_entity.pdbx_description
1 polymer ?
#
loop_
_entity_poly.entity_id
_entity_poly.type
_entity_poly.pdbx_seq_one_letter_code
_entity_poly.pdbx_strand_id
1 'polypeptide(L)'
;RLLAASASAAGGAVLTLAVVAAFTPLFLAIAAVATGGAVTSLLLILFDLTVQEAASVTLLLTVLFGAFVPSLSFRLSGMRTPPLPTNAQQLQEGIDPHGSNEVAVRTVIADGWMTALFAATGLLCAAGLAALVQPFGWPGGCMAGALSLLLLLHGRGMGSSWQRLALLVPGVLGVAVLVIRAGHAVSPSALPALVVVLFAVAAVCTIASWTVPGRRLVPYWGRIGELMHSAAAISLLPLALWILGVFGWLRSLNL
;
A
#
# COMPACT_ATOMS: atom_id res chain seq x y z
N ARG A 1 -22.07 12.38 3.01
CA ARG A 1 -21.05 13.31 3.59
C ARG A 1 -19.64 12.98 3.11
N LEU A 2 -19.20 11.72 3.15
CA LEU A 2 -17.88 11.31 2.65
C LEU A 2 -17.65 11.66 1.18
N LEU A 3 -18.62 11.36 0.29
CA LEU A 3 -18.55 11.73 -1.13
C LEU A 3 -18.32 13.23 -1.37
N ALA A 4 -19.09 14.08 -0.68
CA ALA A 4 -18.98 15.53 -0.83
C ALA A 4 -17.64 16.06 -0.32
N ALA A 5 -17.13 15.52 0.80
CA ALA A 5 -15.81 15.87 1.33
C ALA A 5 -14.67 15.39 0.41
N SER A 6 -14.79 14.19 -0.15
CA SER A 6 -13.82 13.67 -1.13
C SER A 6 -13.83 14.48 -2.43
N ALA A 7 -15.01 14.83 -2.95
CA ALA A 7 -15.14 15.64 -4.15
C ALA A 7 -14.60 17.06 -3.95
N SER A 8 -14.89 17.70 -2.81
CA SER A 8 -14.38 19.03 -2.50
C SER A 8 -12.86 19.02 -2.25
N ALA A 9 -12.33 17.99 -1.58
CA ALA A 9 -10.89 17.84 -1.39
C ALA A 9 -10.15 17.61 -2.72
N ALA A 10 -10.69 16.76 -3.61
CA ALA A 10 -10.12 16.54 -4.94
C ALA A 10 -10.14 17.83 -5.77
N GLY A 11 -11.29 18.51 -5.84
CA GLY A 11 -11.43 19.79 -6.55
C GLY A 11 -10.51 20.87 -5.98
N GLY A 12 -10.47 21.01 -4.65
CA GLY A 12 -9.62 21.98 -3.95
C GLY A 12 -8.13 21.73 -4.18
N ALA A 13 -7.69 20.48 -4.17
CA ALA A 13 -6.30 20.12 -4.46
C ALA A 13 -5.92 20.45 -5.91
N VAL A 14 -6.78 20.11 -6.88
CA VAL A 14 -6.55 20.43 -8.30
C VAL A 14 -6.53 21.93 -8.55
N LEU A 15 -7.47 22.69 -7.94
CA LEU A 15 -7.53 24.14 -8.07
C LEU A 15 -6.31 24.81 -7.43
N THR A 16 -5.91 24.36 -6.25
CA THR A 16 -4.72 24.90 -5.57
C THR A 16 -3.45 24.59 -6.37
N LEU A 17 -3.35 23.39 -6.95
CA LEU A 17 -2.26 23.05 -7.85
C LEU A 17 -2.23 23.97 -9.08
N ALA A 18 -3.38 24.22 -9.69
CA ALA A 18 -3.50 25.09 -10.85
C ALA A 18 -3.10 26.55 -10.54
N VAL A 19 -3.37 27.03 -9.32
CA VAL A 19 -3.06 28.41 -8.89
C VAL A 19 -1.61 28.55 -8.42
N VAL A 20 -1.11 27.61 -7.63
CA VAL A 20 0.20 27.73 -6.98
C VAL A 20 1.33 27.26 -7.90
N ALA A 21 1.06 26.28 -8.78
CA ALA A 21 2.03 25.66 -9.69
C ALA A 21 3.34 25.18 -9.02
N ALA A 22 3.34 25.01 -7.70
CA ALA A 22 4.44 24.48 -6.89
C ALA A 22 3.98 23.27 -6.09
N PHE A 23 4.93 22.44 -5.64
CA PHE A 23 4.67 21.22 -4.88
C PHE A 23 3.68 20.25 -5.55
N THR A 24 3.76 20.12 -6.88
CA THR A 24 2.91 19.23 -7.70
C THR A 24 2.74 17.82 -7.13
N PRO A 25 3.80 17.15 -6.61
CA PRO A 25 3.65 15.82 -6.00
C PRO A 25 2.69 15.78 -4.81
N LEU A 26 2.71 16.81 -3.96
CA LEU A 26 1.88 16.88 -2.76
C LEU A 26 0.40 17.00 -3.13
N PHE A 27 0.05 17.93 -4.03
CA PHE A 27 -1.34 18.11 -4.43
C PHE A 27 -1.90 16.91 -5.18
N LEU A 28 -1.09 16.24 -6.00
CA LEU A 28 -1.53 15.00 -6.63
C LEU A 28 -1.70 13.85 -5.64
N ALA A 29 -0.87 13.76 -4.60
CA ALA A 29 -1.07 12.80 -3.53
C ALA A 29 -2.40 13.05 -2.77
N ILE A 30 -2.72 14.32 -2.47
CA ILE A 30 -4.01 14.69 -1.87
C ILE A 30 -5.16 14.30 -2.79
N ALA A 31 -5.05 14.61 -4.09
CA ALA A 31 -6.05 14.23 -5.08
C ALA A 31 -6.24 12.70 -5.13
N ALA A 32 -5.16 11.92 -5.11
CA ALA A 32 -5.24 10.45 -5.10
C ALA A 32 -5.96 9.90 -3.85
N VAL A 33 -5.68 10.46 -2.66
CA VAL A 33 -6.39 10.11 -1.42
C VAL A 33 -7.88 10.46 -1.53
N ALA A 34 -8.18 11.64 -2.06
CA ALA A 34 -9.55 12.08 -2.28
C ALA A 34 -10.29 11.17 -3.29
N THR A 35 -9.63 10.72 -4.35
CA THR A 35 -10.16 9.74 -5.30
C THR A 35 -10.45 8.41 -4.62
N GLY A 36 -9.57 7.90 -3.75
CA GLY A 36 -9.83 6.68 -2.99
C GLY A 36 -11.07 6.80 -2.08
N GLY A 37 -11.25 7.95 -1.43
CA GLY A 37 -12.47 8.25 -0.66
C GLY A 37 -13.73 8.36 -1.53
N ALA A 38 -13.60 8.95 -2.72
CA ALA A 38 -14.70 9.03 -3.69
C ALA A 38 -15.10 7.65 -4.22
N VAL A 39 -14.14 6.80 -4.58
CA VAL A 39 -14.38 5.39 -4.98
C VAL A 39 -15.09 4.64 -3.87
N THR A 40 -14.60 4.74 -2.63
CA THR A 40 -15.26 4.09 -1.48
C THR A 40 -16.70 4.57 -1.32
N SER A 41 -16.94 5.88 -1.41
CA SER A 41 -18.29 6.43 -1.34
C SER A 41 -19.19 5.95 -2.47
N LEU A 42 -18.66 5.89 -3.69
CA LEU A 42 -19.39 5.43 -4.86
C LEU A 42 -19.80 3.96 -4.70
N LEU A 43 -18.89 3.12 -4.19
CA LEU A 43 -19.17 1.73 -3.89
C LEU A 43 -20.29 1.56 -2.86
N LEU A 44 -20.29 2.37 -1.79
CA LEU A 44 -21.36 2.38 -0.79
C LEU A 44 -22.72 2.78 -1.37
N ILE A 45 -22.75 3.75 -2.29
CA ILE A 45 -24.00 4.31 -2.81
C ILE A 45 -24.57 3.47 -3.98
N LEU A 46 -23.73 3.04 -4.91
CA LEU A 46 -24.18 2.38 -6.14
C LEU A 46 -24.42 0.87 -5.97
N PHE A 47 -23.68 0.23 -5.06
CA PHE A 47 -23.72 -1.23 -4.88
C PHE A 47 -24.30 -1.65 -3.52
N ASP A 48 -24.76 -0.68 -2.72
CA ASP A 48 -25.30 -0.89 -1.36
C ASP A 48 -24.38 -1.74 -0.47
N LEU A 49 -23.06 -1.60 -0.68
CA LEU A 49 -22.07 -2.36 0.06
C LEU A 49 -21.95 -1.85 1.49
N THR A 50 -21.59 -2.76 2.39
CA THR A 50 -21.17 -2.40 3.74
C THR A 50 -19.85 -1.62 3.71
N VAL A 51 -19.56 -0.90 4.79
CA VAL A 51 -18.30 -0.15 4.96
C VAL A 51 -17.08 -1.06 4.83
N GLN A 52 -17.17 -2.29 5.35
CA GLN A 52 -16.09 -3.28 5.30
C GLN A 52 -15.84 -3.77 3.87
N GLU A 53 -16.90 -4.06 3.12
CA GLU A 53 -16.82 -4.50 1.71
C GLU A 53 -16.25 -3.39 0.82
N ALA A 54 -16.78 -2.16 0.91
CA ALA A 54 -16.28 -1.04 0.13
C ALA A 54 -14.80 -0.74 0.44
N ALA A 55 -14.41 -0.78 1.72
CA ALA A 55 -13.02 -0.62 2.13
C ALA A 55 -12.12 -1.73 1.57
N SER A 56 -12.58 -2.99 1.56
CA SER A 56 -11.80 -4.10 1.01
C SER A 56 -11.45 -3.91 -0.47
N VAL A 57 -12.42 -3.45 -1.27
CA VAL A 57 -12.21 -3.18 -2.70
C VAL A 57 -11.30 -1.97 -2.89
N THR A 58 -11.55 -0.86 -2.19
CA THR A 58 -10.71 0.34 -2.31
C THR A 58 -9.27 0.05 -1.92
N LEU A 59 -9.02 -0.72 -0.85
CA LEU A 59 -7.68 -1.08 -0.41
C LEU A 59 -6.96 -1.99 -1.41
N LEU A 60 -7.68 -2.96 -1.98
CA LEU A 60 -7.14 -3.81 -3.05
C LEU A 60 -6.70 -2.96 -4.25
N LEU A 61 -7.54 -2.02 -4.69
CA LEU A 61 -7.22 -1.09 -5.78
C LEU A 61 -6.04 -0.16 -5.42
N THR A 62 -5.98 0.30 -4.17
CA THR A 62 -4.89 1.14 -3.66
C THR A 62 -3.55 0.40 -3.69
N VAL A 63 -3.52 -0.86 -3.26
CA VAL A 63 -2.31 -1.70 -3.31
C VAL A 63 -1.90 -1.97 -4.76
N LEU A 64 -2.87 -2.27 -5.64
CA LEU A 64 -2.61 -2.48 -7.06
C LEU A 64 -2.01 -1.21 -7.70
N PHE A 65 -2.54 -0.03 -7.37
CA PHE A 65 -1.97 1.25 -7.76
C PHE A 65 -0.54 1.45 -7.23
N GLY A 66 -0.28 1.03 -5.99
CA GLY A 66 1.05 1.01 -5.37
C GLY A 66 2.13 0.35 -6.22
N ALA A 67 1.80 -0.71 -6.95
CA ALA A 67 2.73 -1.41 -7.85
C ALA A 67 3.17 -0.56 -9.05
N PHE A 68 2.35 0.42 -9.47
CA PHE A 68 2.65 1.32 -10.59
C PHE A 68 3.39 2.59 -10.16
N VAL A 69 3.54 2.85 -8.85
CA VAL A 69 4.17 4.06 -8.32
C VAL A 69 5.56 4.31 -8.92
N PRO A 70 6.50 3.36 -8.97
CA PRO A 70 7.83 3.61 -9.55
C PRO A 70 7.77 4.04 -11.02
N SER A 71 6.91 3.39 -11.82
CA SER A 71 6.75 3.71 -13.24
C SER A 71 6.12 5.09 -13.45
N LEU A 72 5.11 5.42 -12.64
CA LEU A 72 4.47 6.73 -12.68
C LEU A 72 5.44 7.84 -12.25
N SER A 73 6.18 7.65 -11.16
CA SER A 73 7.19 8.61 -10.69
C SER A 73 8.28 8.87 -11.73
N PHE A 74 8.72 7.82 -12.43
CA PHE A 74 9.68 7.93 -13.52
C PHE A 74 9.13 8.72 -14.72
N ARG A 75 7.87 8.46 -15.12
CA ARG A 75 7.23 9.20 -16.21
C ARG A 75 6.95 10.66 -15.84
N LEU A 76 6.50 10.90 -14.60
CA LEU A 76 6.18 12.24 -14.09
C LEU A 76 7.42 13.11 -13.84
N SER A 77 8.60 12.50 -13.67
CA SER A 77 9.87 13.24 -13.64
C SER A 77 10.42 13.59 -15.03
N GLY A 78 9.70 13.20 -16.09
CA GLY A 78 10.12 13.41 -17.47
C GLY A 78 11.24 12.48 -17.92
N MET A 79 11.61 11.47 -17.12
CA MET A 79 12.53 10.44 -17.58
C MET A 79 11.84 9.55 -18.62
N ARG A 80 12.59 9.16 -19.65
CA ARG A 80 12.11 8.29 -20.73
C ARG A 80 13.06 7.12 -20.85
N THR A 81 12.51 5.92 -20.94
CA THR A 81 13.29 4.73 -21.30
C THR A 81 13.53 4.79 -22.81
N PRO A 82 14.79 4.74 -23.28
CA PRO A 82 15.05 4.65 -24.71
C PRO A 82 14.39 3.39 -25.29
N PRO A 83 13.90 3.45 -26.54
CA PRO A 83 13.30 2.28 -27.19
C PRO A 83 14.34 1.16 -27.27
N LEU A 84 13.89 -0.10 -27.16
CA LEU A 84 14.80 -1.22 -27.31
C LEU A 84 15.35 -1.23 -28.75
N PRO A 85 16.68 -1.37 -28.93
CA PRO A 85 17.26 -1.43 -30.26
C PRO A 85 16.77 -2.70 -30.95
N THR A 86 16.24 -2.51 -32.15
CA THR A 86 15.79 -3.61 -33.02
C THR A 86 16.91 -4.11 -33.94
N ASN A 87 17.93 -3.29 -34.19
CA ASN A 87 19.06 -3.59 -35.08
C ASN A 87 20.42 -3.20 -34.47
N ALA A 88 21.50 -3.85 -34.91
CA ALA A 88 22.86 -3.61 -34.40
C ALA A 88 23.38 -2.17 -34.63
N GLN A 89 22.88 -1.48 -35.67
CA GLN A 89 23.20 -0.07 -35.91
C GLN A 89 22.58 0.85 -34.86
N GLN A 90 21.42 0.51 -34.29
CA GLN A 90 20.75 1.28 -33.24
C GLN A 90 21.43 1.15 -31.88
N LEU A 91 22.32 0.15 -31.69
CA LEU A 91 23.21 0.09 -30.51
C LEU A 91 24.24 1.22 -30.50
N GLN A 92 24.46 1.86 -31.67
CA GLN A 92 25.36 2.99 -31.82
C GLN A 92 24.64 4.34 -31.69
N GLU A 93 23.31 4.36 -31.62
CA GLU A 93 22.51 5.58 -31.45
C GLU A 93 22.38 5.94 -29.97
N GLY A 94 22.63 7.20 -29.60
CA GLY A 94 22.48 7.67 -28.22
C GLY A 94 23.61 7.23 -27.26
N ILE A 95 24.81 6.92 -27.78
CA ILE A 95 26.01 6.61 -26.96
C ILE A 95 26.54 7.86 -26.24
N ASP A 96 26.16 9.06 -26.68
CA ASP A 96 26.57 10.29 -26.02
C ASP A 96 26.14 10.27 -24.54
N PRO A 97 27.09 10.44 -23.60
CA PRO A 97 26.76 10.48 -22.19
C PRO A 97 25.75 11.60 -21.94
N HIS A 98 24.60 11.24 -21.38
CA HIS A 98 23.66 12.26 -20.94
C HIS A 98 24.36 13.11 -19.87
N GLY A 99 24.15 14.43 -19.91
CA GLY A 99 24.73 15.34 -18.93
C GLY A 99 24.39 14.87 -17.51
N SER A 100 25.41 14.52 -16.71
CA SER A 100 25.24 13.95 -15.37
C SER A 100 24.35 14.80 -14.47
N ASN A 101 24.38 16.12 -14.66
CA ASN A 101 23.56 17.08 -13.93
C ASN A 101 22.06 16.98 -14.25
N GLU A 102 21.69 16.76 -15.52
CA GLU A 102 20.27 16.64 -15.91
C GLU A 102 19.64 15.37 -15.35
N VAL A 103 20.38 14.25 -15.38
CA VAL A 103 19.95 12.98 -14.80
C VAL A 103 19.82 13.08 -13.27
N ALA A 104 20.77 13.75 -12.61
CA ALA A 104 20.71 13.98 -11.16
C ALA A 104 19.46 14.78 -10.76
N VAL A 105 19.16 15.88 -11.46
CA VAL A 105 17.96 16.71 -11.20
C VAL A 105 16.67 15.91 -11.39
N ARG A 106 16.54 15.15 -12.48
CA ARG A 106 15.34 14.33 -12.74
C ARG A 106 15.17 13.19 -11.74
N THR A 107 16.27 12.66 -11.19
CA THR A 107 16.24 11.64 -10.15
C THR A 107 15.66 12.20 -8.85
N VAL A 108 16.05 13.42 -8.45
CA VAL A 108 15.48 14.10 -7.28
C VAL A 108 13.98 14.36 -7.45
N ILE A 109 13.55 14.77 -8.65
CA ILE A 109 12.12 14.98 -8.95
C ILE A 109 11.35 13.64 -8.84
N ALA A 110 11.91 12.55 -9.38
CA ALA A 110 11.29 11.23 -9.29
C ALA A 110 11.16 10.73 -7.84
N ASP A 111 12.17 10.96 -7.00
CA ASP A 111 12.12 10.61 -5.58
C ASP A 111 11.02 11.37 -4.84
N GLY A 112 10.82 12.65 -5.17
CA GLY A 112 9.71 13.46 -4.65
C GLY A 112 8.34 12.91 -5.04
N TRP A 113 8.16 12.53 -6.31
CA TRP A 113 6.92 11.87 -6.78
C TRP A 113 6.67 10.54 -6.09
N MET A 114 7.71 9.71 -5.98
CA MET A 114 7.61 8.38 -5.35
C MET A 114 7.23 8.51 -3.88
N THR A 115 7.82 9.46 -3.16
CA THR A 115 7.48 9.75 -1.76
C THR A 115 6.03 10.18 -1.59
N ALA A 116 5.55 11.10 -2.44
CA ALA A 116 4.18 11.60 -2.34
C ALA A 116 3.14 10.51 -2.66
N LEU A 117 3.38 9.69 -3.70
CA LEU A 117 2.47 8.59 -4.07
C LEU A 117 2.44 7.47 -3.04
N PHE A 118 3.58 7.11 -2.43
CA PHE A 118 3.58 6.15 -1.31
C PHE A 118 2.96 6.72 -0.05
N ALA A 119 3.10 8.03 0.22
CA ALA A 119 2.40 8.68 1.32
C ALA A 119 0.87 8.62 1.13
N ALA A 120 0.37 8.88 -0.08
CA ALA A 120 -1.05 8.72 -0.41
C ALA A 120 -1.55 7.28 -0.22
N THR A 121 -0.78 6.31 -0.74
CA THR A 121 -1.05 4.87 -0.59
C THR A 121 -1.12 4.48 0.89
N GLY A 122 -0.13 4.90 1.68
CA GLY A 122 -0.06 4.64 3.10
C GLY A 122 -1.23 5.25 3.89
N LEU A 123 -1.64 6.47 3.53
CA LEU A 123 -2.77 7.14 4.18
C LEU A 123 -4.10 6.47 3.88
N LEU A 124 -4.34 6.06 2.62
CA LEU A 124 -5.51 5.29 2.24
C LEU A 124 -5.55 3.94 2.96
N CYS A 125 -4.41 3.25 3.04
CA CYS A 125 -4.27 2.02 3.81
C CYS A 125 -4.58 2.23 5.31
N ALA A 126 -4.01 3.26 5.95
CA ALA A 126 -4.29 3.59 7.35
C ALA A 126 -5.79 3.82 7.59
N ALA A 127 -6.44 4.59 6.71
CA ALA A 127 -7.86 4.91 6.84
C ALA A 127 -8.75 3.66 6.66
N GLY A 128 -8.45 2.82 5.66
CA GLY A 128 -9.25 1.63 5.37
C GLY A 128 -9.03 0.47 6.36
N LEU A 129 -7.86 0.38 7.00
CA LEU A 129 -7.55 -0.69 7.96
C LEU A 129 -8.53 -0.72 9.15
N ALA A 130 -8.96 0.44 9.64
CA ALA A 130 -9.97 0.50 10.70
C ALA A 130 -11.33 -0.04 10.22
N ALA A 131 -11.71 0.25 8.98
CA ALA A 131 -12.95 -0.22 8.37
C ALA A 131 -12.95 -1.74 8.13
N LEU A 132 -11.80 -2.34 7.80
CA LEU A 132 -11.68 -3.80 7.61
C LEU A 132 -11.99 -4.61 8.88
N VAL A 133 -11.83 -4.01 10.06
CA VAL A 133 -11.91 -4.71 11.35
C VAL A 133 -13.20 -4.35 12.11
N GLN A 134 -14.16 -3.75 11.40
CA GLN A 134 -15.45 -3.26 11.89
C GLN A 134 -16.58 -3.74 10.96
N PRO A 135 -17.33 -4.80 11.31
CA PRO A 135 -17.20 -5.64 12.51
C PRO A 135 -15.94 -6.51 12.51
N PHE A 136 -15.50 -6.94 13.70
CA PHE A 136 -14.39 -7.88 13.82
C PHE A 136 -14.86 -9.27 13.37
N GLY A 137 -14.17 -9.83 12.38
CA GLY A 137 -14.45 -11.16 11.87
C GLY A 137 -13.23 -11.70 11.13
N TRP A 138 -13.25 -13.00 10.86
CA TRP A 138 -12.13 -13.69 10.20
C TRP A 138 -11.76 -13.08 8.84
N PRO A 139 -12.70 -12.81 7.90
CA PRO A 139 -12.33 -12.30 6.57
C PRO A 139 -11.60 -10.95 6.65
N GLY A 140 -12.18 -10.00 7.39
CA GLY A 140 -11.61 -8.67 7.60
C GLY A 140 -10.29 -8.70 8.37
N GLY A 141 -10.21 -9.54 9.41
CA GLY A 141 -9.00 -9.73 10.19
C GLY A 141 -7.83 -10.29 9.36
N CYS A 142 -8.10 -11.30 8.54
CA CYS A 142 -7.11 -11.89 7.62
C CYS A 142 -6.65 -10.88 6.57
N MET A 143 -7.57 -10.12 5.95
CA MET A 143 -7.21 -9.11 4.96
C MET A 143 -6.38 -7.99 5.55
N ALA A 144 -6.76 -7.47 6.72
CA ALA A 144 -6.00 -6.45 7.41
C ALA A 144 -4.61 -6.97 7.83
N GLY A 145 -4.51 -8.23 8.26
CA GLY A 145 -3.23 -8.86 8.62
C GLY A 145 -2.30 -9.01 7.42
N ALA A 146 -2.84 -9.50 6.30
CA ALA A 146 -2.11 -9.61 5.03
C ALA A 146 -1.68 -8.23 4.51
N LEU A 147 -2.55 -7.23 4.57
CA LEU A 147 -2.23 -5.85 4.16
C LEU A 147 -1.15 -5.24 5.03
N SER A 148 -1.25 -5.35 6.35
CA SER A 148 -0.21 -4.90 7.28
C SER A 148 1.13 -5.57 7.01
N LEU A 149 1.14 -6.89 6.83
CA LEU A 149 2.35 -7.63 6.49
C LEU A 149 2.94 -7.14 5.16
N LEU A 150 2.10 -6.95 4.14
CA LEU A 150 2.52 -6.45 2.83
C LEU A 150 3.21 -5.09 2.95
N LEU A 151 2.60 -4.13 3.66
CA LEU A 151 3.14 -2.78 3.85
C LEU A 151 4.49 -2.80 4.58
N LEU A 152 4.60 -3.62 5.64
CA LEU A 152 5.84 -3.79 6.40
C LEU A 152 6.96 -4.39 5.54
N LEU A 153 6.64 -5.37 4.69
CA LEU A 153 7.61 -6.01 3.81
C LEU A 153 8.00 -5.09 2.64
N HIS A 154 7.06 -4.31 2.09
CA HIS A 154 7.32 -3.42 0.95
C HIS A 154 8.35 -2.33 1.31
N GLY A 155 8.31 -1.82 2.56
CA GLY A 155 9.28 -0.83 3.04
C GLY A 155 10.73 -1.33 3.05
N ARG A 156 10.99 -2.64 3.01
CA ARG A 156 12.37 -3.18 3.10
C ARG A 156 13.25 -2.80 1.91
N GLY A 157 12.68 -2.68 0.72
CA GLY A 157 13.40 -2.40 -0.52
C GLY A 157 13.62 -0.92 -0.83
N MET A 158 13.04 -0.02 -0.05
CA MET A 158 13.06 1.42 -0.36
C MET A 158 14.37 2.07 0.04
N GLY A 159 14.93 2.94 -0.80
CA GLY A 159 16.15 3.70 -0.46
C GLY A 159 15.91 4.88 0.48
N SER A 160 14.75 5.53 0.37
CA SER A 160 14.40 6.73 1.14
C SER A 160 13.70 6.41 2.46
N SER A 161 14.17 7.00 3.56
CA SER A 161 13.57 6.85 4.89
C SER A 161 12.12 7.33 4.93
N TRP A 162 11.76 8.35 4.15
CA TRP A 162 10.41 8.88 4.10
C TRP A 162 9.42 7.94 3.42
N GLN A 163 9.84 7.32 2.30
CA GLN A 163 9.04 6.30 1.61
C GLN A 163 8.83 5.08 2.51
N ARG A 164 9.88 4.68 3.26
CA ARG A 164 9.78 3.63 4.27
C ARG A 164 8.74 3.98 5.33
N LEU A 165 8.84 5.14 5.95
CA LEU A 165 7.90 5.56 6.99
C LEU A 165 6.46 5.62 6.49
N ALA A 166 6.24 6.10 5.25
CA ALA A 166 4.93 6.17 4.63
C ALA A 166 4.21 4.82 4.58
N LEU A 167 4.92 3.69 4.51
CA LEU A 167 4.33 2.35 4.49
C LEU A 167 4.46 1.60 5.82
N LEU A 168 5.55 1.81 6.56
CA LEU A 168 5.76 1.16 7.85
C LEU A 168 4.74 1.64 8.89
N VAL A 169 4.48 2.94 8.96
CA VAL A 169 3.51 3.51 9.92
C VAL A 169 2.11 2.90 9.75
N PRO A 170 1.48 2.90 8.56
CA PRO A 170 0.18 2.26 8.38
C PRO A 170 0.24 0.75 8.60
N GLY A 171 1.34 0.08 8.24
CA GLY A 171 1.53 -1.35 8.52
C GLY A 171 1.47 -1.66 10.02
N VAL A 172 2.22 -0.92 10.84
CA VAL A 172 2.23 -1.03 12.31
C VAL A 172 0.87 -0.67 12.90
N LEU A 173 0.24 0.40 12.42
CA LEU A 173 -1.10 0.80 12.88
C LEU A 173 -2.14 -0.31 12.61
N GLY A 174 -2.10 -0.96 11.45
CA GLY A 174 -3.00 -2.07 11.15
C GLY A 174 -2.80 -3.27 12.08
N VAL A 175 -1.56 -3.62 12.41
CA VAL A 175 -1.27 -4.66 13.42
C VAL A 175 -1.82 -4.26 14.78
N ALA A 176 -1.62 -3.00 15.20
CA ALA A 176 -2.13 -2.50 16.47
C ALA A 176 -3.66 -2.57 16.54
N VAL A 177 -4.36 -2.11 15.50
CA VAL A 177 -5.82 -2.18 15.40
C VAL A 177 -6.30 -3.64 15.48
N LEU A 178 -5.64 -4.56 14.76
CA LEU A 178 -5.98 -5.98 14.81
C LEU A 178 -5.82 -6.59 16.20
N VAL A 179 -4.70 -6.30 16.87
CA VAL A 179 -4.42 -6.82 18.22
C VAL A 179 -5.44 -6.29 19.22
N ILE A 180 -5.75 -4.98 19.17
CA ILE A 180 -6.74 -4.36 20.05
C ILE A 180 -8.12 -5.00 19.82
N ARG A 181 -8.52 -5.15 18.56
CA ARG A 181 -9.84 -5.70 18.20
C ARG A 181 -9.96 -7.18 18.52
N ALA A 182 -8.89 -7.96 18.29
CA ALA A 182 -8.82 -9.35 18.72
C ALA A 182 -8.90 -9.47 20.24
N GLY A 183 -8.20 -8.62 20.98
CA GLY A 183 -8.26 -8.59 22.45
C GLY A 183 -9.66 -8.35 22.99
N HIS A 184 -10.45 -7.49 22.36
CA HIS A 184 -11.86 -7.26 22.72
C HIS A 184 -12.79 -8.41 22.32
N ALA A 185 -12.43 -9.21 21.31
CA ALA A 185 -13.25 -10.31 20.81
C ALA A 185 -12.98 -11.65 21.53
N VAL A 186 -11.85 -11.78 22.23
CA VAL A 186 -11.42 -13.01 22.89
C VAL A 186 -11.95 -13.06 24.33
N SER A 187 -12.32 -14.26 24.81
CA SER A 187 -12.76 -14.44 26.20
C SER A 187 -11.65 -14.09 27.19
N PRO A 188 -11.98 -13.62 28.42
CA PRO A 188 -10.97 -13.27 29.43
C PRO A 188 -9.96 -14.40 29.72
N SER A 189 -10.40 -15.66 29.59
CA SER A 189 -9.56 -16.85 29.76
C SER A 189 -8.50 -17.06 28.69
N ALA A 190 -8.68 -16.51 27.49
CA ALA A 190 -7.76 -16.67 26.36
C ALA A 190 -6.86 -15.43 26.14
N LEU A 191 -7.08 -14.35 26.90
CA LEU A 191 -6.18 -13.18 26.92
C LEU A 191 -4.72 -13.53 27.26
N PRO A 192 -4.40 -14.41 28.22
CA PRO A 192 -3.01 -14.78 28.51
C PRO A 192 -2.32 -15.41 27.29
N ALA A 193 -3.02 -16.27 26.55
CA ALA A 193 -2.50 -16.90 25.34
C ALA A 193 -2.23 -15.87 24.23
N LEU A 194 -3.14 -14.91 24.03
CA LEU A 194 -2.94 -13.80 23.08
C LEU A 194 -1.72 -12.95 23.46
N VAL A 195 -1.55 -12.63 24.74
CA VAL A 195 -0.40 -11.87 25.24
C VAL A 195 0.90 -12.64 25.01
N VAL A 196 0.93 -13.94 25.31
CA VAL A 196 2.11 -14.81 25.08
C VAL A 196 2.48 -14.83 23.60
N VAL A 197 1.51 -15.00 22.69
CA VAL A 197 1.76 -14.98 21.24
C VAL A 197 2.30 -13.62 20.81
N LEU A 198 1.74 -12.52 21.30
CA LEU A 198 2.19 -11.17 20.96
C LEU A 198 3.62 -10.91 21.45
N PHE A 199 3.96 -11.35 22.67
CA PHE A 199 5.32 -11.28 23.20
C PHE A 199 6.30 -12.13 22.40
N ALA A 200 5.89 -13.34 21.98
CA ALA A 200 6.72 -14.18 21.14
C ALA A 200 7.00 -13.52 19.78
N VAL A 201 5.98 -12.96 19.13
CA VAL A 201 6.15 -12.21 17.87
C VAL A 201 7.05 -10.98 18.06
N ALA A 202 6.83 -10.22 19.14
CA ALA A 202 7.68 -9.06 19.46
C ALA A 202 9.14 -9.47 19.70
N ALA A 203 9.38 -10.56 20.42
CA ALA A 203 10.72 -11.10 20.65
C ALA A 203 11.39 -11.51 19.34
N VAL A 204 10.68 -12.24 18.46
CA VAL A 204 11.18 -12.62 17.13
C VAL A 204 11.51 -11.38 16.29
N CYS A 205 10.65 -10.37 16.28
CA CYS A 205 10.89 -9.11 15.56
C CYS A 205 12.12 -8.36 16.10
N THR A 206 12.31 -8.30 17.42
CA THR A 206 13.47 -7.66 18.06
C THR A 206 14.76 -8.43 17.76
N ILE A 207 14.74 -9.76 17.84
CA ILE A 207 15.90 -10.59 17.48
C ILE A 207 16.23 -10.42 16.00
N ALA A 208 15.22 -10.40 15.13
CA ALA A 208 15.40 -10.15 13.71
C ALA A 208 15.96 -8.75 13.43
N SER A 209 15.51 -7.72 14.15
CA SER A 209 15.98 -6.34 13.96
C SER A 209 17.43 -6.15 14.39
N TRP A 210 17.94 -6.93 15.34
CA TRP A 210 19.35 -6.90 15.75
C TRP A 210 20.27 -7.76 14.88
N THR A 211 19.75 -8.83 14.29
CA THR A 211 20.57 -9.80 13.54
C THR A 211 20.73 -9.45 12.06
N VAL A 212 19.83 -8.62 11.52
CA VAL A 212 19.75 -8.29 10.08
C VAL A 212 20.63 -7.11 9.62
N PRO A 213 20.81 -6.00 10.37
CA PRO A 213 21.54 -4.83 9.86
C PRO A 213 23.03 -5.14 9.60
N GLY A 214 23.52 -4.80 8.41
CA GLY A 214 24.96 -4.85 8.08
C GLY A 214 25.54 -6.25 7.79
N ARG A 215 24.74 -7.32 7.89
CA ARG A 215 25.16 -8.67 7.52
C ARG A 215 24.69 -9.02 6.11
N ARG A 216 25.57 -9.63 5.30
CA ARG A 216 25.17 -10.31 4.06
C ARG A 216 24.30 -11.49 4.47
N LEU A 217 22.99 -11.27 4.56
CA LEU A 217 22.03 -12.32 4.88
C LEU A 217 22.19 -13.45 3.86
N VAL A 218 22.20 -14.68 4.39
CA VAL A 218 22.22 -15.90 3.57
C VAL A 218 21.06 -15.82 2.57
N PRO A 219 21.26 -16.14 1.26
CA PRO A 219 20.28 -15.90 0.20
C PRO A 219 18.85 -16.38 0.51
N TYR A 220 18.73 -17.42 1.34
CA TYR A 220 17.46 -17.98 1.79
C TYR A 220 16.54 -16.98 2.51
N TRP A 221 17.08 -16.10 3.36
CA TRP A 221 16.27 -15.14 4.13
C TRP A 221 15.70 -14.01 3.27
N GLY A 222 16.47 -13.57 2.26
CA GLY A 222 15.96 -12.66 1.24
C GLY A 222 14.81 -13.29 0.48
N ARG A 223 14.97 -14.56 0.09
CA ARG A 223 13.95 -15.32 -0.64
C ARG A 223 12.66 -15.52 0.15
N ILE A 224 12.73 -15.84 1.44
CA ILE A 224 11.52 -15.93 2.28
C ILE A 224 10.77 -14.60 2.30
N GLY A 225 11.48 -13.47 2.46
CA GLY A 225 10.86 -12.15 2.45
C GLY A 225 10.13 -11.85 1.15
N GLU A 226 10.73 -12.18 0.01
CA GLU A 226 10.08 -12.07 -1.32
C GLU A 226 8.83 -12.94 -1.41
N LEU A 227 8.91 -14.21 -1.00
CA LEU A 227 7.78 -15.13 -1.03
C LEU A 227 6.64 -14.66 -0.14
N MET A 228 6.94 -14.19 1.07
CA MET A 228 5.94 -13.63 1.98
C MET A 228 5.30 -12.36 1.41
N HIS A 229 6.10 -11.52 0.75
CA HIS A 229 5.60 -10.31 0.10
C HIS A 229 4.61 -10.65 -1.02
N SER A 230 5.01 -11.55 -1.93
CA SER A 230 4.14 -12.00 -3.03
C SER A 230 2.90 -12.73 -2.51
N ALA A 231 3.04 -13.61 -1.51
CA ALA A 231 1.91 -14.31 -0.91
C ALA A 231 0.91 -13.34 -0.27
N ALA A 232 1.40 -12.34 0.48
CA ALA A 232 0.55 -11.31 1.07
C ALA A 232 -0.20 -10.53 -0.02
N ALA A 233 0.49 -10.06 -1.06
CA ALA A 233 -0.11 -9.34 -2.17
C ALA A 233 -1.18 -10.17 -2.91
N ILE A 234 -0.85 -11.40 -3.26
CA ILE A 234 -1.75 -12.31 -3.99
C ILE A 234 -2.98 -12.65 -3.13
N SER A 235 -2.82 -12.81 -1.82
CA SER A 235 -3.91 -13.15 -0.90
C SER A 235 -4.97 -12.05 -0.75
N LEU A 236 -4.65 -10.78 -1.05
CA LEU A 236 -5.61 -9.69 -0.91
C LEU A 236 -6.83 -9.85 -1.80
N LEU A 237 -6.66 -10.36 -3.03
CA LEU A 237 -7.75 -10.58 -3.96
C LEU A 237 -8.78 -11.61 -3.44
N PRO A 238 -8.41 -12.86 -3.10
CA PRO A 238 -9.36 -13.82 -2.56
C PRO A 238 -9.93 -13.37 -1.21
N LEU A 239 -9.17 -12.66 -0.37
CA LEU A 239 -9.70 -12.14 0.89
C LEU A 239 -10.76 -11.05 0.67
N ALA A 240 -10.58 -10.16 -0.31
CA ALA A 240 -11.60 -9.19 -0.70
C ALA A 240 -12.86 -9.88 -1.24
N LEU A 241 -12.72 -10.90 -2.08
CA LEU A 241 -13.85 -11.71 -2.56
C LEU A 241 -14.58 -12.44 -1.43
N TRP A 242 -13.85 -12.86 -0.39
CA TRP A 242 -14.45 -13.46 0.79
C TRP A 242 -15.27 -12.45 1.60
N ILE A 243 -14.73 -11.24 1.79
CA ILE A 243 -15.46 -10.15 2.47
C ILE A 243 -16.74 -9.79 1.70
N LEU A 244 -16.68 -9.75 0.37
CA LEU A 244 -17.83 -9.52 -0.52
C LEU A 244 -18.83 -10.69 -0.55
N GLY A 245 -18.60 -11.77 0.20
CA GLY A 245 -19.52 -12.91 0.26
C GLY A 245 -19.57 -13.76 -1.02
N VAL A 246 -18.67 -13.56 -1.99
CA VAL A 246 -18.69 -14.25 -3.30
C VAL A 246 -18.63 -15.77 -3.13
N PHE A 247 -17.80 -16.27 -2.20
CA PHE A 247 -17.74 -17.71 -1.93
C PHE A 247 -19.02 -18.28 -1.31
N GLY A 248 -19.73 -17.48 -0.51
CA GLY A 248 -21.03 -17.85 0.04
C GLY A 248 -22.11 -17.90 -1.04
N TRP A 249 -22.13 -16.89 -1.92
CA TRP A 249 -23.02 -16.85 -3.08
C TRP A 249 -22.77 -18.04 -4.02
N LEU A 250 -21.52 -18.33 -4.38
CA LEU A 250 -21.19 -19.50 -5.20
C LEU A 250 -21.66 -20.81 -4.56
N ARG A 251 -21.52 -20.96 -3.24
CA ARG A 251 -22.05 -22.14 -2.52
C ARG A 251 -23.58 -22.22 -2.56
N SER A 252 -24.26 -21.07 -2.57
CA SER A 252 -25.73 -21.01 -2.65
C SER A 252 -26.30 -21.30 -4.05
N LEU A 253 -25.46 -21.20 -5.08
CA LEU A 253 -25.84 -21.49 -6.47
C LEU A 253 -25.73 -22.96 -6.87
N ASN A 254 -25.20 -23.83 -6.00
CA ASN A 254 -25.31 -25.28 -6.19
C ASN A 254 -26.81 -25.65 -6.15
N LEU A 255 -27.52 -26.10 -7.21
CA LEU A 255 -27.20 -27.10 -8.27
C LEU A 255 -26.60 -28.38 -7.70
#